data_AF-A0A7S3M0X7-F1
#
_entry.id   AF-A0A7S3M0X7-F1
#
_cell.length_a   1.000
_cell.length_b   1.000
_cell.length_c   1.000
_cell.angle_alpha   90.00
_cell.angle_beta   90.00
_cell.angle_gamma   90.00
#
_symmetry.space_group_name_H-M   'P 1'
#
loop_
_entity.id
_entity.type
_entity.pdbx_description
1 polymer ?
#
loop_
_entity_poly.entity_id
_entity_poly.type
_entity_poly.pdbx_seq_one_letter_code
_entity_poly.pdbx_strand_id
1 'polypeptide(L)'
;AAGALAAVGAASQAFVSSSAPTPLGRRALAAGLLPAVLGAQSALAIPRVTDLNVYINRRKLELVPIFKQGMDYLEKIPEVDEKMKAFTPKMANKMQLYAAIFSGSEAPDATVKRLNADAKAFKAAILDNDKPAALAAFEKYRKDIPPGNGRFDLKDPTTFEAPPV
;
A
#
# COMPACT_ATOMS: atom_id res chain seq x y z
N ALA A 1 48.41 13.88 -42.95
CA ALA A 1 48.99 14.46 -41.73
C ALA A 1 47.89 14.48 -40.67
N ALA A 2 47.98 13.64 -39.64
CA ALA A 2 48.26 14.04 -38.24
C ALA A 2 47.19 14.99 -37.68
N GLY A 3 46.48 14.76 -36.59
CA GLY A 3 46.60 13.81 -35.48
C GLY A 3 45.82 14.38 -34.27
N ALA A 4 45.65 13.55 -33.23
CA ALA A 4 45.32 13.87 -31.82
C ALA A 4 43.88 14.35 -31.50
N LEU A 5 43.06 13.58 -30.75
CA LEU A 5 43.09 13.35 -29.28
C LEU A 5 43.17 14.64 -28.45
N ALA A 6 42.09 14.99 -27.75
CA ALA A 6 42.03 14.99 -26.28
C ALA A 6 40.73 15.68 -25.79
N ALA A 7 39.91 14.91 -25.08
CA ALA A 7 38.92 15.45 -24.17
C ALA A 7 39.61 15.83 -22.85
N VAL A 8 39.41 17.05 -22.37
CA VAL A 8 39.72 17.46 -21.00
C VAL A 8 38.54 18.27 -20.48
N GLY A 9 37.88 17.75 -19.45
CA GLY A 9 36.88 18.49 -18.69
C GLY A 9 37.53 19.44 -17.70
N ALA A 10 36.82 20.51 -17.34
CA ALA A 10 37.08 21.28 -16.14
C ALA A 10 35.77 21.88 -15.63
N ALA A 11 35.37 21.43 -14.44
CA ALA A 11 34.44 22.14 -13.58
C ALA A 11 35.11 23.42 -13.06
N SER A 12 34.33 24.47 -12.79
CA SER A 12 34.31 25.23 -11.52
C SER A 12 33.71 26.64 -11.68
N GLN A 13 32.58 26.81 -11.00
CA GLN A 13 32.15 27.94 -10.18
C GLN A 13 32.33 29.41 -10.63
N ALA A 14 31.16 30.07 -10.61
CA ALA A 14 30.86 31.33 -9.93
C ALA A 14 31.58 32.61 -10.38
N PHE A 15 30.81 33.57 -10.90
CA PHE A 15 30.79 34.93 -10.34
C PHE A 15 29.41 35.54 -10.51
N VAL A 16 28.88 36.02 -9.38
CA VAL A 16 27.64 36.77 -9.25
C VAL A 16 27.88 38.18 -9.80
N SER A 17 27.00 38.66 -10.68
CA SER A 17 26.88 40.09 -10.96
C SER A 17 25.50 40.57 -10.57
N SER A 18 25.51 41.42 -9.56
CA SER A 18 24.41 42.20 -9.03
C SER A 18 23.89 43.18 -10.08
N SER A 19 22.57 43.16 -10.33
CA SER A 19 21.87 44.28 -10.93
C SER A 19 20.56 44.53 -10.18
N ALA A 20 20.55 45.56 -9.34
CA ALA A 20 19.34 46.21 -8.86
C ALA A 20 19.05 47.45 -9.75
N PRO A 21 17.89 48.11 -9.64
CA PRO A 21 16.73 47.81 -10.48
C PRO A 21 16.31 49.02 -11.32
N THR A 22 15.54 48.79 -12.38
CA THR A 22 14.76 49.85 -13.05
C THR A 22 13.32 49.37 -13.25
N PRO A 23 12.30 50.22 -13.01
CA PRO A 23 11.00 49.75 -12.58
C PRO A 23 9.95 49.74 -13.71
N LEU A 24 8.78 49.19 -13.34
CA LEU A 24 7.44 49.37 -13.93
C LEU A 24 7.01 48.39 -15.01
N GLY A 25 6.43 47.28 -14.55
CA GLY A 25 5.42 46.52 -15.27
C GLY A 25 4.35 46.05 -14.29
N ARG A 26 3.15 46.64 -14.40
CA ARG A 26 1.96 46.46 -13.55
C ARG A 26 1.51 44.99 -13.44
N ARG A 27 2.14 44.14 -12.61
CA ARG A 27 1.62 42.77 -12.31
C ARG A 27 2.31 41.98 -11.19
N ALA A 28 3.00 42.63 -10.24
CA ALA A 28 3.76 41.88 -9.22
C ALA A 28 3.75 42.53 -7.83
N LEU A 29 2.58 42.94 -7.34
CA LEU A 29 2.38 43.26 -5.92
C LEU A 29 1.24 42.43 -5.34
N ALA A 30 1.55 41.14 -5.17
CA ALA A 30 0.93 40.28 -4.18
C ALA A 30 2.06 39.64 -3.36
N ALA A 31 2.93 40.49 -2.83
CA ALA A 31 3.83 40.13 -1.74
C ALA A 31 3.07 40.40 -0.44
N GLY A 32 2.66 39.34 0.24
CA GLY A 32 2.05 39.46 1.56
C GLY A 32 1.42 38.16 2.00
N LEU A 33 2.05 37.55 3.00
CA LEU A 33 1.54 36.42 3.79
C LEU A 33 1.62 35.06 3.10
N LEU A 34 2.83 34.53 2.99
CA LEU A 34 3.01 33.08 3.14
C LEU A 34 3.02 32.80 4.65
N PRO A 35 1.98 32.15 5.22
CA PRO A 35 2.15 31.54 6.52
C PRO A 35 3.21 30.46 6.33
N ALA A 36 4.20 30.47 7.21
CA ALA A 36 5.00 29.28 7.45
C ALA A 36 4.05 28.16 7.87
N VAL A 37 3.60 27.34 6.93
CA VAL A 37 2.96 26.05 7.20
C VAL A 37 4.09 25.07 7.54
N LEU A 38 4.77 25.36 8.63
CA LEU A 38 5.64 24.46 9.36
C LEU A 38 4.79 23.88 10.47
N GLY A 39 4.44 22.59 10.34
CA GLY A 39 3.85 21.82 11.44
C GLY A 39 2.36 21.53 11.33
N ALA A 40 1.99 20.70 10.36
CA ALA A 40 0.97 19.67 10.56
C ALA A 40 1.10 18.64 9.43
N GLN A 41 2.28 18.06 9.26
CA GLN A 41 2.28 16.66 8.91
C GLN A 41 1.67 15.99 10.14
N SER A 42 0.36 15.76 10.09
CA SER A 42 -0.24 14.67 10.86
C SER A 42 0.51 13.45 10.38
N ALA A 43 1.63 13.14 11.03
CA ALA A 43 2.15 11.81 11.11
C ALA A 43 0.90 10.98 11.40
N LEU A 44 0.52 10.13 10.44
CA LEU A 44 -0.35 9.02 10.71
C LEU A 44 0.45 8.11 11.64
N ALA A 45 0.71 8.59 12.86
CA ALA A 45 1.21 7.83 13.96
C ALA A 45 0.13 6.77 14.12
N ILE A 46 0.46 5.57 13.62
CA ILE A 46 -0.25 4.35 13.95
C ILE A 46 -0.45 4.47 15.46
N PRO A 47 -1.71 4.53 15.96
CA PRO A 47 -1.93 4.63 17.38
C PRO A 47 -1.07 3.53 18.00
N ARG A 48 -0.15 3.90 18.90
CA ARG A 48 0.68 2.92 19.60
C ARG A 48 -0.31 2.08 20.38
N VAL A 49 -0.80 1.01 19.79
CA VAL A 49 -1.83 0.22 20.41
C VAL A 49 -1.13 -0.45 21.57
N THR A 50 -1.53 -0.05 22.78
CA THR A 50 -1.02 -0.58 24.04
C THR A 50 -1.16 -2.11 24.08
N ASP A 51 -2.12 -2.66 23.31
CA ASP A 51 -2.30 -4.08 23.05
C ASP A 51 -2.35 -4.42 21.55
N LEU A 52 -1.21 -4.90 21.01
CA LEU A 52 -1.12 -5.39 19.63
C LEU A 52 -2.14 -6.50 19.33
N ASN A 53 -2.45 -7.34 20.32
CA ASN A 53 -3.42 -8.44 20.18
C ASN A 53 -4.85 -7.94 19.97
N VAL A 54 -5.27 -6.91 20.71
CA VAL A 54 -6.60 -6.30 20.56
C VAL A 54 -6.71 -5.64 19.19
N TYR A 55 -5.64 -4.99 18.72
CA TYR A 55 -5.59 -4.41 17.38
C TYR A 55 -5.72 -5.45 16.28
N ILE A 56 -4.93 -6.53 16.34
CA ILE A 56 -4.97 -7.62 15.36
C ILE A 56 -6.37 -8.26 15.33
N ASN A 57 -6.97 -8.54 16.48
CA ASN A 57 -8.31 -9.10 16.56
C ASN A 57 -9.37 -8.17 15.97
N ARG A 58 -9.32 -6.87 16.27
CA ARG A 58 -10.23 -5.88 15.68
C ARG A 58 -10.09 -5.82 14.15
N ARG A 59 -8.85 -5.78 13.66
CA ARG A 59 -8.58 -5.79 12.20
C ARG A 59 -9.05 -7.06 11.52
N LYS A 60 -8.94 -8.20 12.19
CA LYS A 60 -9.48 -9.48 11.70
C LYS A 60 -10.99 -9.42 11.52
N LEU A 61 -11.72 -8.95 12.54
CA LEU A 61 -13.18 -8.77 12.47
C LEU A 61 -13.62 -7.77 11.39
N GLU A 62 -12.83 -6.71 11.17
CA GLU A 62 -13.15 -5.68 10.16
C GLU A 62 -12.84 -6.11 8.71
N LEU A 63 -11.76 -6.88 8.50
CA LEU A 63 -11.20 -7.11 7.17
C LEU A 63 -11.48 -8.51 6.62
N VAL A 64 -11.45 -9.55 7.46
CA VAL A 64 -11.63 -10.95 7.01
C VAL A 64 -13.01 -11.25 6.44
N PRO A 65 -14.13 -10.68 6.95
CA PRO A 65 -15.44 -10.89 6.32
C PRO A 65 -15.49 -10.44 4.84
N ILE A 66 -14.73 -9.42 4.46
CA ILE A 66 -14.64 -8.97 3.06
C ILE A 66 -13.90 -10.02 2.22
N PHE A 67 -12.89 -10.67 2.78
CA PHE A 67 -12.21 -11.78 2.09
C PHE A 67 -13.15 -12.95 1.89
N LYS A 68 -13.93 -13.31 2.93
CA LYS A 68 -14.96 -14.34 2.83
C LYS A 68 -15.95 -14.03 1.71
N GLN A 69 -16.49 -12.82 1.65
CA GLN A 69 -17.44 -12.42 0.61
C GLN A 69 -16.86 -12.61 -0.81
N GLY A 70 -15.60 -12.22 -1.03
CA GLY A 70 -14.94 -12.38 -2.32
C GLY A 70 -14.65 -13.83 -2.68
N MET A 71 -14.21 -14.64 -1.71
CA MET A 71 -13.91 -16.06 -1.91
C MET A 71 -15.17 -16.89 -2.09
N ASP A 72 -16.21 -16.66 -1.28
CA ASP A 72 -17.51 -17.31 -1.42
C ASP A 72 -18.15 -16.98 -2.79
N TYR A 73 -17.93 -15.77 -3.32
CA TYR A 73 -18.37 -15.41 -4.67
C TYR A 73 -17.58 -16.17 -5.74
N LEU A 74 -16.25 -16.22 -5.62
CA LEU A 74 -15.37 -16.96 -6.54
C LEU A 74 -15.64 -18.46 -6.57
N GLU A 75 -15.99 -19.07 -5.43
CA GLU A 75 -16.32 -20.49 -5.35
C GLU A 75 -17.64 -20.81 -6.06
N LYS A 76 -18.63 -19.90 -5.99
CA LYS A 76 -19.96 -20.08 -6.59
C LYS A 76 -20.01 -19.94 -8.11
N ILE A 77 -19.19 -19.06 -8.67
CA ILE A 77 -19.16 -18.82 -10.12
C ILE A 77 -18.17 -19.77 -10.81
N PRO A 78 -18.47 -20.31 -12.00
CA PRO A 78 -17.54 -21.20 -12.71
C PRO A 78 -16.30 -20.43 -13.23
N GLU A 79 -16.50 -19.21 -13.72
CA GLU A 79 -15.48 -18.34 -14.32
C GLU A 79 -15.45 -16.95 -13.68
N VAL A 80 -14.41 -16.17 -13.95
CA VAL A 80 -14.25 -14.83 -13.37
C VAL A 80 -15.13 -13.81 -14.11
N ASP A 81 -16.22 -13.40 -13.45
CA ASP A 81 -17.13 -12.37 -13.97
C ASP A 81 -16.58 -10.93 -13.80
N GLU A 82 -17.13 -9.99 -14.59
CA GLU A 82 -16.83 -8.55 -14.46
C GLU A 82 -17.10 -7.99 -13.06
N LYS A 83 -18.13 -8.50 -12.37
CA LYS A 83 -18.44 -8.13 -10.98
C LYS A 83 -17.29 -8.47 -10.05
N MET A 84 -16.66 -9.63 -10.25
CA MET A 84 -15.49 -10.03 -9.47
C MET A 84 -14.32 -9.11 -9.78
N LYS A 85 -14.06 -8.80 -11.06
CA LYS A 85 -12.99 -7.86 -11.45
C LYS A 85 -13.18 -6.48 -10.83
N ALA A 86 -14.42 -5.96 -10.79
CA ALA A 86 -14.74 -4.69 -10.15
C ALA A 86 -14.55 -4.73 -8.62
N PHE A 87 -14.83 -5.87 -7.98
CA PHE A 87 -14.64 -6.05 -6.54
C PHE A 87 -13.17 -6.30 -6.13
N THR A 88 -12.39 -6.92 -7.02
CA THR A 88 -10.99 -7.31 -6.81
C THR A 88 -10.07 -6.19 -6.28
N PRO A 89 -10.06 -4.96 -6.83
CA PRO A 89 -9.20 -3.91 -6.29
C PRO A 89 -9.53 -3.58 -4.83
N LYS A 90 -10.81 -3.60 -4.46
CA LYS A 90 -11.24 -3.41 -3.06
C LYS A 90 -10.71 -4.56 -2.19
N MET A 91 -10.86 -5.80 -2.63
CA MET A 91 -10.38 -6.98 -1.89
C MET A 91 -8.86 -6.98 -1.72
N ALA A 92 -8.10 -6.76 -2.80
CA ALA A 92 -6.64 -6.70 -2.77
C ALA A 92 -6.12 -5.59 -1.86
N ASN A 93 -6.76 -4.41 -1.86
CA ASN A 93 -6.42 -3.33 -0.94
C ASN A 93 -6.66 -3.73 0.52
N LYS A 94 -7.74 -4.46 0.81
CA LYS A 94 -8.03 -4.96 2.16
C LYS A 94 -7.02 -6.02 2.60
N MET A 95 -6.55 -6.87 1.67
CA MET A 95 -5.46 -7.82 1.94
C MET A 95 -4.17 -7.08 2.29
N GLN A 96 -3.80 -6.04 1.53
CA GLN A 96 -2.60 -5.24 1.83
C GLN A 96 -2.71 -4.51 3.19
N LEU A 97 -3.89 -3.98 3.53
CA LEU A 97 -4.13 -3.39 4.85
C LEU A 97 -4.02 -4.42 5.98
N TYR A 98 -4.46 -5.66 5.74
CA TYR A 98 -4.30 -6.75 6.68
C TYR A 98 -2.82 -7.16 6.79
N ALA A 99 -2.08 -7.23 5.69
CA ALA A 99 -0.64 -7.50 5.70
C ALA A 99 0.13 -6.49 6.55
N ALA A 100 -0.25 -5.20 6.48
CA ALA A 100 0.40 -4.13 7.22
C ALA A 100 0.29 -4.28 8.76
N ILE A 101 -0.68 -5.05 9.28
CA ILE A 101 -0.80 -5.27 10.74
C ILE A 101 0.36 -6.09 11.31
N PHE A 102 1.06 -6.84 10.44
CA PHE A 102 2.20 -7.66 10.82
C PHE A 102 3.54 -6.90 10.70
N SER A 103 3.51 -5.61 10.34
CA SER A 103 4.69 -4.75 10.36
C SER A 103 4.97 -4.32 11.81
N GLY A 104 6.08 -4.78 12.37
CA GLY A 104 6.54 -4.34 13.70
C GLY A 104 7.24 -2.97 13.67
N SER A 105 7.54 -2.45 12.48
CA SER A 105 8.24 -1.18 12.26
C SER A 105 7.60 -0.36 11.13
N GLU A 106 8.08 0.89 10.94
CA GLU A 106 7.71 1.76 9.82
C GLU A 106 8.16 1.21 8.46
N ALA A 107 9.14 0.29 8.43
CA ALA A 107 9.60 -0.37 7.21
C ALA A 107 8.83 -1.69 7.00
N PRO A 108 8.47 -2.04 5.74
CA PRO A 108 7.76 -3.29 5.49
C PRO A 108 8.66 -4.49 5.77
N ASP A 109 8.32 -5.24 6.82
CA ASP A 109 8.97 -6.48 7.19
C ASP A 109 8.88 -7.53 6.05
N ALA A 110 9.78 -8.51 6.06
CA ALA A 110 9.82 -9.57 5.03
C ALA A 110 8.46 -10.28 4.88
N THR A 111 7.73 -10.46 5.97
CA THR A 111 6.36 -10.99 6.00
C THR A 111 5.39 -10.10 5.24
N VAL A 112 5.40 -8.79 5.52
CA VAL A 112 4.52 -7.80 4.87
C VAL A 112 4.80 -7.76 3.37
N LYS A 113 6.07 -7.84 2.96
CA LYS A 113 6.46 -7.90 1.55
C LYS A 113 5.91 -9.14 0.85
N ARG A 114 6.00 -10.32 1.50
CA ARG A 114 5.43 -11.58 0.96
C ARG A 114 3.92 -11.49 0.82
N LEU A 115 3.21 -11.10 1.89
CA LEU A 115 1.76 -10.94 1.88
C LEU A 115 1.28 -9.92 0.85
N ASN A 116 2.00 -8.81 0.67
CA ASN A 116 1.70 -7.83 -0.37
C ASN A 116 1.94 -8.37 -1.78
N ALA A 117 2.97 -9.21 -1.97
CA ALA A 117 3.21 -9.88 -3.24
C ALA A 117 2.09 -10.87 -3.57
N ASP A 118 1.64 -11.65 -2.59
CA ASP A 118 0.53 -12.60 -2.78
C ASP A 118 -0.79 -11.87 -3.05
N ALA A 119 -1.07 -10.74 -2.37
CA ALA A 119 -2.24 -9.91 -2.65
C ALA A 119 -2.22 -9.32 -4.08
N LYS A 120 -1.03 -8.97 -4.59
CA LYS A 120 -0.86 -8.53 -5.98
C LYS A 120 -1.04 -9.69 -6.96
N ALA A 121 -0.51 -10.86 -6.65
CA ALA A 121 -0.68 -12.08 -7.46
C ALA A 121 -2.16 -12.48 -7.55
N PHE A 122 -2.89 -12.42 -6.44
CA PHE A 122 -4.33 -12.62 -6.40
C PHE A 122 -5.06 -11.64 -7.34
N LYS A 123 -4.75 -10.34 -7.22
CA LYS A 123 -5.34 -9.31 -8.08
C LYS A 123 -5.06 -9.57 -9.57
N ALA A 124 -3.81 -9.90 -9.91
CA ALA A 124 -3.41 -10.18 -11.28
C ALA A 124 -4.17 -11.39 -11.84
N ALA A 125 -4.18 -12.51 -11.11
CA ALA A 125 -4.87 -13.73 -11.53
C ALA A 125 -6.36 -13.49 -11.82
N ILE A 126 -7.05 -12.69 -11.00
CA ILE A 126 -8.45 -12.33 -11.27
C ILE A 126 -8.60 -11.45 -12.51
N LEU A 127 -7.71 -10.47 -12.73
CA LEU A 127 -7.76 -9.63 -13.93
C LEU A 127 -7.49 -10.43 -15.20
N ASP A 128 -6.64 -11.45 -15.11
CA ASP A 128 -6.27 -12.38 -16.18
C ASP A 128 -7.32 -13.51 -16.40
N ASN A 129 -8.40 -13.54 -15.61
CA ASN A 129 -9.43 -14.59 -15.59
C ASN A 129 -8.94 -15.97 -15.13
N ASP A 130 -7.79 -16.05 -14.46
CA ASP A 130 -7.23 -17.29 -13.94
C ASP A 130 -7.76 -17.56 -12.52
N LYS A 131 -8.96 -18.15 -12.46
CA LYS A 131 -9.58 -18.58 -11.21
C LYS A 131 -8.68 -19.53 -10.38
N PRO A 132 -8.08 -20.61 -10.93
CA PRO A 132 -7.25 -21.50 -10.12
C PRO A 132 -6.01 -20.80 -9.57
N ALA A 133 -5.35 -19.93 -10.34
CA ALA A 133 -4.23 -19.14 -9.84
C ALA A 133 -4.67 -18.15 -8.75
N ALA A 134 -5.86 -17.55 -8.87
CA ALA A 134 -6.38 -16.67 -7.84
C ALA A 134 -6.65 -17.41 -6.52
N LEU A 135 -7.29 -18.58 -6.59
CA LEU A 135 -7.53 -19.42 -5.41
C LEU A 135 -6.19 -19.86 -4.76
N ALA A 136 -5.21 -20.27 -5.58
CA ALA A 136 -3.89 -20.66 -5.10
C ALA A 136 -3.13 -19.48 -4.45
N ALA A 137 -3.20 -18.28 -5.05
CA ALA A 137 -2.59 -17.08 -4.49
C ALA A 137 -3.23 -16.68 -3.15
N PHE A 138 -4.56 -16.82 -3.03
CA PHE A 138 -5.25 -16.56 -1.77
C PHE A 138 -4.90 -17.59 -0.69
N GLU A 139 -4.84 -18.88 -1.04
CA GLU A 139 -4.41 -19.90 -0.09
C GLU A 139 -2.99 -19.69 0.39
N LYS A 140 -2.09 -19.31 -0.53
CA LYS A 140 -0.71 -18.98 -0.21
C LYS A 140 -0.65 -17.78 0.73
N TYR A 141 -1.38 -16.71 0.43
CA TYR A 141 -1.51 -15.56 1.32
C TYR A 141 -1.93 -15.99 2.73
N ARG A 142 -2.93 -16.88 2.86
CA ARG A 142 -3.38 -17.40 4.16
C ARG A 142 -2.31 -18.22 4.89
N LYS A 143 -1.49 -18.98 4.17
CA LYS A 143 -0.40 -19.81 4.74
C LYS A 143 0.81 -18.97 5.15
N ASP A 144 1.06 -17.87 4.45
CA ASP A 144 2.16 -16.94 4.73
C ASP A 144 1.87 -16.01 5.92
N ILE A 145 0.63 -15.97 6.41
CA ILE A 145 0.28 -15.28 7.66
C ILE A 145 0.98 -15.98 8.84
N PRO A 146 1.72 -15.22 9.68
CA PRO A 146 2.37 -15.78 10.86
C PRO A 146 1.39 -16.51 11.79
N PRO A 147 1.80 -17.64 12.41
CA PRO A 147 0.97 -18.31 13.40
C PRO A 147 0.69 -17.38 14.59
N GLY A 148 -0.55 -17.39 15.08
CA GLY A 148 -0.99 -16.56 16.21
C GLY A 148 -2.36 -15.92 15.97
N ASN A 149 -2.63 -14.82 16.68
CA ASN A 149 -3.94 -14.16 16.72
C ASN A 149 -4.44 -13.61 15.36
N GLY A 150 -3.51 -13.39 14.42
CA GLY A 150 -3.79 -12.93 13.07
C GLY A 150 -4.14 -14.04 12.07
N ARG A 151 -4.05 -15.32 12.45
CA ARG A 151 -4.49 -16.41 11.59
C ARG A 151 -6.02 -16.49 11.58
N PHE A 152 -6.59 -16.79 10.42
CA PHE A 152 -8.03 -16.98 10.24
C PHE A 152 -8.28 -18.19 9.34
N ASP A 153 -9.45 -18.80 9.48
CA ASP A 153 -9.96 -19.81 8.55
C ASP A 153 -11.35 -19.39 8.06
N LEU A 154 -11.51 -19.22 6.74
CA LEU A 154 -12.78 -18.79 6.15
C LEU A 154 -13.92 -19.81 6.35
N LYS A 155 -13.56 -21.07 6.65
CA LYS A 155 -14.51 -22.15 6.96
C LYS A 155 -15.00 -22.13 8.40
N ASP A 156 -14.28 -21.44 9.29
CA ASP A 156 -14.62 -21.35 10.70
C ASP A 156 -14.98 -19.90 11.05
N PRO A 157 -16.28 -19.55 11.08
CA PRO A 157 -16.75 -18.20 11.38
C PRO A 157 -16.32 -17.72 12.77
N THR A 158 -16.05 -18.61 13.72
CA THR A 158 -15.58 -18.23 15.05
C THR A 158 -14.20 -17.56 15.01
N THR A 159 -13.44 -17.74 13.92
CA THR A 159 -12.11 -17.13 13.76
C THR A 159 -12.16 -15.70 13.24
N PHE A 160 -13.29 -15.22 12.72
CA PHE A 160 -13.41 -13.89 12.10
C PHE A 160 -14.76 -13.17 12.29
N GLU A 161 -15.72 -13.76 12.98
CA GLU A 161 -16.98 -13.12 13.39
C GLU A 161 -16.97 -12.86 14.90
N ALA A 162 -17.62 -11.79 15.34
CA ALA A 162 -17.79 -11.53 16.77
C ALA A 162 -18.73 -12.59 17.37
N PRO A 163 -18.47 -13.09 18.60
CA PRO A 163 -19.36 -14.03 19.24
C PRO A 163 -20.78 -13.45 19.35
N PRO A 164 -21.83 -14.27 19.17
CA PRO A 164 -23.21 -13.81 19.32
C PRO A 164 -23.42 -13.32 20.75
N VAL A 165 -24.03 -12.13 20.86
CA VAL A 165 -24.33 -11.44 22.13
C VAL A 165 -25.58 -12.03 22.77
#